data_AF-A0A9P8TAU6-F1
#
_entry.id   AF-A0A9P8TAU6-F1
#
_cell.length_a   1.000
_cell.length_b   1.000
_cell.length_c   1.000
_cell.angle_alpha   90.00
_cell.angle_beta   90.00
_cell.angle_gamma   90.00
#
_symmetry.space_group_name_H-M   'P 1'
#
loop_
_entity.id
_entity.type
_entity.pdbx_description
1 polymer ?
#
loop_
_entity_poly.entity_id
_entity_poly.type
_entity_poly.pdbx_seq_one_letter_code
_entity_poly.pdbx_strand_id
1 'polypeptide(L)'
;MHTLLYIVAFCIFILSTYSATLPIFFQNGRESVSSALYWDLVKYAHLIDISYCISRISKIHYPFECDNSCSDFPNTELVYQWNSDDLNFRNLIDEFSTSGYIALNHDWKKLLIVIRGTRSFKDSIVDLNSDLVSYGDDQDGLRVHKGFYCSYLKTWNEIKHLIKFQYSKYPDYGILIMGHSMGGAIASFLTLKLNKEFDGKVFGVTMGQPMIGNDNFTTYMNHELNLKNVHKKSSKLLRITHKNDPVIKLPWRPDQYSTNVIGNVYTHSSNEVFINDLGPHLPEIENVYHCIGSTDLHCSYGKSFPNDNTEHLNYFRRMGKCGLSFFI
;
A
#
# COMPACT_ATOMS: atom_id res chain seq x y z
N MET A 1 5.54 -54.89 -67.06
CA MET A 1 4.18 -54.72 -66.50
C MET A 1 4.31 -54.82 -64.98
N HIS A 2 4.42 -53.68 -64.29
CA HIS A 2 4.00 -53.43 -62.89
C HIS A 2 4.49 -52.05 -62.47
N THR A 3 3.53 -51.13 -62.39
CA THR A 3 3.65 -49.74 -61.98
C THR A 3 3.45 -49.67 -60.46
N LEU A 4 4.33 -49.01 -59.71
CA LEU A 4 4.04 -48.57 -58.34
C LEU A 4 4.11 -47.05 -58.26
N LEU A 5 2.96 -46.45 -57.99
CA LEU A 5 2.73 -45.02 -57.80
C LEU A 5 3.17 -44.64 -56.37
N TYR A 6 4.11 -43.70 -56.23
CA TYR A 6 4.39 -43.06 -54.94
C TYR A 6 3.47 -41.85 -54.77
N ILE A 7 2.54 -41.94 -53.81
CA ILE A 7 1.70 -40.81 -53.36
C ILE A 7 2.53 -40.00 -52.36
N VAL A 8 2.90 -38.77 -52.73
CA VAL A 8 3.50 -37.79 -51.82
C VAL A 8 2.37 -37.12 -51.04
N ALA A 9 2.26 -37.41 -49.74
CA ALA A 9 1.33 -36.75 -48.83
C ALA A 9 1.89 -35.37 -48.43
N PHE A 10 1.18 -34.32 -48.80
CA PHE A 10 1.44 -32.95 -48.34
C PHE A 10 0.93 -32.79 -46.90
N CYS A 11 1.82 -32.69 -45.93
CA CYS A 11 1.47 -32.28 -44.57
C CYS A 11 1.26 -30.76 -44.53
N ILE A 12 0.00 -30.33 -44.52
CA ILE A 12 -0.38 -28.95 -44.23
C ILE A 12 -0.22 -28.73 -42.72
N PHE A 13 0.80 -27.98 -42.32
CA PHE A 13 0.93 -27.48 -40.95
C PHE A 13 -0.09 -26.36 -40.72
N ILE A 14 -1.17 -26.67 -40.00
CA ILE A 14 -2.06 -25.66 -39.43
C ILE A 14 -1.40 -25.17 -38.13
N LEU A 15 -0.76 -24.00 -38.17
CA LEU A 15 -0.37 -23.25 -36.98
C LEU A 15 -1.65 -22.73 -36.30
N SER A 16 -2.21 -23.51 -35.38
CA SER A 16 -3.21 -23.00 -34.45
C SER A 16 -2.53 -22.07 -33.45
N THR A 17 -2.74 -20.76 -33.59
CA THR A 17 -2.40 -19.80 -32.54
C THR A 17 -3.32 -20.03 -31.35
N TYR A 18 -2.91 -20.90 -30.43
CA TYR A 18 -3.51 -20.94 -29.09
C TYR A 18 -3.08 -19.68 -28.36
N SER A 19 -3.93 -18.66 -28.39
CA SER A 19 -3.86 -17.59 -27.40
C SER A 19 -4.25 -18.21 -26.07
N ALA A 20 -3.26 -18.53 -25.23
CA ALA A 20 -3.51 -18.99 -23.87
C ALA A 20 -4.11 -17.83 -23.08
N THR A 21 -5.45 -17.74 -23.07
CA THR A 21 -6.16 -16.88 -22.13
C THR A 21 -5.93 -17.48 -20.74
N LEU A 22 -5.20 -16.75 -19.90
CA LEU A 22 -5.02 -17.11 -18.48
C LEU A 22 -6.41 -17.33 -17.84
N PRO A 23 -6.59 -18.39 -17.04
CA PRO A 23 -7.87 -18.65 -16.39
C PRO A 23 -8.22 -17.49 -15.44
N ILE A 24 -9.40 -16.91 -15.64
CA ILE A 24 -10.00 -15.96 -14.70
C ILE A 24 -10.63 -16.79 -13.59
N PHE A 25 -10.15 -16.64 -12.36
CA PHE A 25 -10.72 -17.33 -11.21
C PHE A 25 -11.84 -16.50 -10.58
N PHE A 26 -12.99 -17.14 -10.43
CA PHE A 26 -14.16 -16.56 -9.76
C PHE A 26 -14.36 -17.24 -8.41
N GLN A 27 -14.20 -16.48 -7.33
CA GLN A 27 -14.58 -16.94 -5.99
C GLN A 27 -15.69 -16.03 -5.46
N ASN A 28 -16.81 -16.61 -5.01
CA ASN A 28 -18.01 -15.85 -4.58
C ASN A 28 -18.50 -14.81 -5.61
N GLY A 29 -18.36 -15.10 -6.91
CA GLY A 29 -18.77 -14.20 -8.00
C GLY A 29 -17.85 -13.00 -8.24
N ARG A 30 -16.62 -13.01 -7.70
CA ARG A 30 -15.63 -11.94 -7.88
C ARG A 30 -14.41 -12.42 -8.64
N GLU A 31 -13.95 -11.57 -9.54
CA GLU A 31 -12.70 -11.74 -10.27
C GLU A 31 -11.50 -11.48 -9.34
N SER A 32 -10.61 -12.47 -9.25
CA SER A 32 -9.31 -12.31 -8.58
C SER A 32 -8.48 -11.21 -9.25
N VAL A 33 -7.52 -10.64 -8.53
CA VAL A 33 -6.54 -9.73 -9.16
C VAL A 33 -5.78 -10.44 -10.28
N SER A 34 -5.32 -9.69 -11.27
CA SER A 34 -4.45 -10.25 -12.32
C SER A 34 -3.15 -10.82 -11.72
N SER A 35 -2.59 -11.86 -12.33
CA SER A 35 -1.31 -12.44 -11.88
C SER A 35 -0.17 -11.41 -11.82
N ALA A 36 -0.14 -10.45 -12.74
CA ALA A 36 0.84 -9.37 -12.72
C ALA A 36 0.69 -8.50 -11.47
N LEU A 37 -0.54 -8.05 -11.16
CA LEU A 37 -0.80 -7.25 -9.97
C LEU A 37 -0.48 -8.03 -8.70
N TYR A 38 -0.86 -9.30 -8.62
CA TYR A 38 -0.54 -10.16 -7.47
C TYR A 38 0.96 -10.17 -7.17
N TRP A 39 1.80 -10.45 -8.16
CA TRP A 39 3.26 -10.49 -7.96
C TRP A 39 3.87 -9.11 -7.70
N ASP A 40 3.28 -8.04 -8.23
CA ASP A 40 3.67 -6.67 -7.85
C ASP A 40 3.34 -6.40 -6.38
N LEU A 41 2.20 -6.86 -5.86
CA LEU A 41 1.85 -6.73 -4.44
C LEU A 41 2.83 -7.49 -3.53
N VAL A 42 3.28 -8.69 -3.93
CA VAL A 42 4.34 -9.43 -3.21
C VAL A 42 5.63 -8.62 -3.12
N LYS A 43 6.07 -8.01 -4.24
CA LYS A 43 7.26 -7.14 -4.28
C LYS A 43 7.08 -5.88 -3.44
N TYR A 44 5.92 -5.24 -3.50
CA TYR A 44 5.63 -4.04 -2.70
C TYR A 44 5.60 -4.35 -1.21
N ALA A 45 5.03 -5.49 -0.82
CA ALA A 45 5.06 -5.94 0.57
C ALA A 45 6.50 -6.10 1.07
N HIS A 46 7.38 -6.68 0.24
CA HIS A 46 8.81 -6.82 0.57
C HIS A 46 9.51 -5.48 0.76
N LEU A 47 9.35 -4.53 -0.16
CA LEU A 47 9.90 -3.18 0.01
C LEU A 47 9.38 -2.50 1.29
N ILE A 48 8.08 -2.64 1.58
CA ILE A 48 7.52 -2.13 2.83
C ILE A 48 8.17 -2.78 4.05
N ASP A 49 8.37 -4.10 4.04
CA ASP A 49 9.00 -4.81 5.14
C ASP A 49 10.50 -4.45 5.33
N ILE A 50 11.23 -4.16 4.25
CA ILE A 50 12.61 -3.61 4.32
C ILE A 50 12.66 -2.33 5.17
N SER A 51 11.63 -1.48 5.13
CA SER A 51 11.60 -0.26 5.95
C SER A 51 11.70 -0.54 7.46
N TYR A 52 11.34 -1.74 7.92
CA TYR A 52 11.47 -2.15 9.31
C TYR A 52 12.91 -2.48 9.74
N CYS A 53 13.85 -2.58 8.81
CA CYS A 53 15.28 -2.64 9.10
C CYS A 53 15.84 -1.33 9.64
N ILE A 54 15.22 -0.20 9.31
CA ILE A 54 15.67 1.11 9.77
C ILE A 54 15.33 1.25 11.26
N SER A 55 16.35 1.41 12.09
CA SER A 55 16.23 1.48 13.55
C SER A 55 17.47 2.10 14.19
N ARG A 56 17.53 2.12 15.53
CA ARG A 56 18.72 2.57 16.26
C ARG A 56 19.95 1.67 16.05
N ILE A 57 19.74 0.39 15.73
CA ILE A 57 20.81 -0.63 15.67
C ILE A 57 21.01 -1.25 14.28
N SER A 58 20.13 -0.95 13.33
CA SER A 58 20.16 -1.47 11.97
C SER A 58 19.71 -0.40 10.98
N LYS A 59 20.23 -0.47 9.76
CA LYS A 59 20.01 0.50 8.68
C LYS A 59 20.15 -0.18 7.32
N ILE A 60 19.68 0.50 6.29
CA ILE A 60 19.96 0.12 4.90
C ILE A 60 21.30 0.75 4.52
N HIS A 61 22.18 -0.03 3.93
CA HIS A 61 23.48 0.39 3.46
C HIS A 61 23.42 0.71 1.96
N TYR A 62 24.23 1.68 1.53
CA TYR A 62 24.42 1.96 0.10
C TYR A 62 25.18 0.79 -0.57
N PRO A 63 24.84 0.36 -1.81
CA PRO A 63 23.82 0.94 -2.69
C PRO A 63 22.40 0.61 -2.26
N PHE A 64 22.06 -0.62 -1.92
CA PHE A 64 20.76 -0.97 -1.31
C PHE A 64 20.91 -2.35 -0.64
N GLU A 65 21.60 -2.39 0.49
CA GLU A 65 21.98 -3.61 1.20
C GLU A 65 21.35 -3.64 2.60
N CYS A 66 20.76 -4.78 2.97
CA CYS A 66 20.12 -4.97 4.27
C CYS A 66 19.92 -6.46 4.58
N ASP A 67 19.66 -6.78 5.85
CA ASP A 67 19.42 -8.16 6.33
C ASP A 67 18.12 -8.77 5.80
N ASN A 68 17.23 -7.98 5.18
CA ASN A 68 15.91 -8.40 4.72
C ASN A 68 15.85 -8.60 3.19
N SER A 69 16.88 -9.24 2.63
CA SER A 69 16.99 -9.58 1.20
C SER A 69 16.83 -8.38 0.25
N CYS A 70 17.50 -7.26 0.55
CA CYS A 70 17.50 -6.10 -0.37
C CYS A 70 18.08 -6.43 -1.77
N SER A 71 18.88 -7.51 -1.88
CA SER A 71 19.40 -8.05 -3.15
C SER A 71 18.32 -8.47 -4.15
N ASP A 72 17.09 -8.72 -3.69
CA ASP A 72 15.96 -9.08 -4.56
C ASP A 72 15.47 -7.90 -5.42
N PHE A 73 15.99 -6.69 -5.16
CA PHE A 73 15.75 -5.47 -5.92
C PHE A 73 17.05 -4.97 -6.58
N PRO A 74 17.53 -5.64 -7.65
CA PRO A 74 18.71 -5.19 -8.38
C PRO A 74 18.50 -3.79 -8.95
N ASN A 75 19.61 -3.11 -9.26
CA ASN A 75 19.62 -1.74 -9.80
C ASN A 75 18.82 -0.75 -8.93
N THR A 76 18.85 -0.95 -7.61
CA THR A 76 18.26 -0.06 -6.62
C THR A 76 19.37 0.68 -5.87
N GLU A 77 19.23 2.00 -5.73
CA GLU A 77 20.14 2.84 -4.95
C GLU A 77 19.38 3.61 -3.86
N LEU A 78 19.86 3.52 -2.62
CA LEU A 78 19.39 4.26 -1.47
C LEU A 78 19.77 5.73 -1.63
N VAL A 79 18.76 6.59 -1.63
CA VAL A 79 18.93 8.05 -1.68
C VAL A 79 19.01 8.62 -0.27
N TYR A 80 18.08 8.20 0.58
CA TYR A 80 17.95 8.73 1.93
C TYR A 80 17.20 7.74 2.82
N GLN A 81 17.50 7.76 4.11
CA GLN A 81 16.69 7.07 5.12
C GLN A 81 16.61 7.94 6.37
N TRP A 82 15.47 7.93 7.05
CA TRP A 82 15.29 8.64 8.31
C TRP A 82 14.75 7.70 9.37
N ASN A 83 15.17 7.97 10.61
CA ASN A 83 14.72 7.26 11.78
C ASN A 83 14.41 8.28 12.88
N SER A 84 13.13 8.53 13.14
CA SER A 84 12.71 9.38 14.25
C SER A 84 12.72 8.66 15.60
N ASP A 85 13.07 7.37 15.67
CA ASP A 85 13.26 6.66 16.94
C ASP A 85 14.47 7.22 17.75
N ASP A 86 15.34 8.03 17.14
CA ASP A 86 16.65 8.45 17.69
C ASP A 86 16.62 9.75 18.53
N LEU A 87 15.49 10.46 18.58
CA LEU A 87 15.40 11.74 19.31
C LEU A 87 15.09 11.53 20.79
N ASN A 88 16.13 11.45 21.62
CA ASN A 88 16.07 11.54 23.09
C ASN A 88 15.76 12.98 23.59
N PHE A 89 14.71 13.62 23.08
CA PHE A 89 14.23 14.89 23.65
C PHE A 89 13.08 14.63 24.63
N ARG A 90 13.44 14.50 25.91
CA ARG A 90 12.62 14.80 27.10
C ARG A 90 11.14 14.38 27.06
N ASN A 91 10.80 13.23 27.66
CA ASN A 91 9.50 12.92 28.27
C ASN A 91 8.20 13.20 27.48
N LEU A 92 8.28 13.34 26.16
CA LEU A 92 7.14 13.28 25.26
C LEU A 92 7.42 12.09 24.35
N ILE A 93 6.60 11.05 24.45
CA ILE A 93 6.50 10.06 23.39
C ILE A 93 6.24 10.88 22.13
N ASP A 94 7.16 10.91 21.16
CA ASP A 94 6.86 11.58 19.89
C ASP A 94 5.91 10.66 19.13
N GLU A 95 4.62 10.72 19.51
CA GLU A 95 3.48 9.98 18.96
C GLU A 95 3.33 10.16 17.43
N PHE A 96 4.11 11.06 16.84
CA PHE A 96 4.14 11.39 15.41
C PHE A 96 5.48 11.05 14.73
N SER A 97 6.34 10.27 15.39
CA SER A 97 7.64 9.84 14.86
C SER A 97 7.45 8.85 13.71
N THR A 98 8.17 9.07 12.60
CA THR A 98 8.09 8.20 11.41
C THR A 98 9.47 7.69 11.04
N SER A 99 9.53 6.61 10.28
CA SER A 99 10.78 6.13 9.71
C SER A 99 10.51 5.64 8.30
N GLY A 100 11.54 5.59 7.49
CA GLY A 100 11.40 5.18 6.11
C GLY A 100 12.62 5.48 5.29
N TYR A 101 12.51 5.22 3.99
CA TYR A 101 13.58 5.47 3.05
C TYR A 101 13.06 5.97 1.70
N ILE A 102 13.97 6.58 0.97
CA ILE A 102 13.85 6.91 -0.44
C ILE A 102 14.93 6.13 -1.18
N ALA A 103 14.52 5.45 -2.25
CA ALA A 103 15.44 4.76 -3.15
C ALA A 103 15.07 5.02 -4.60
N LEU A 104 16.02 4.91 -5.52
CA LEU A 104 15.77 4.88 -6.95
C LEU A 104 15.87 3.43 -7.40
N ASN A 105 14.86 2.93 -8.10
CA ASN A 105 14.93 1.65 -8.80
C ASN A 105 14.97 1.94 -10.31
N HIS A 106 16.10 1.61 -10.94
CA HIS A 106 16.34 1.96 -12.34
C HIS A 106 15.61 1.01 -13.31
N ASP A 107 15.36 -0.24 -12.92
CA ASP A 107 14.64 -1.21 -13.75
C ASP A 107 13.17 -0.82 -13.94
N TRP A 108 12.54 -0.35 -12.87
CA TRP A 108 11.14 0.09 -12.89
C TRP A 108 11.00 1.57 -13.28
N LYS A 109 12.13 2.29 -13.36
CA LYS A 109 12.18 3.75 -13.49
C LYS A 109 11.31 4.44 -12.46
N LYS A 110 11.55 4.14 -11.17
CA LYS A 110 10.77 4.67 -10.05
C LYS A 110 11.64 5.29 -8.97
N LEU A 111 11.20 6.42 -8.45
CA LEU A 111 11.57 6.90 -7.13
C LEU A 111 10.64 6.23 -6.11
N LEU A 112 11.20 5.35 -5.29
CA LEU A 112 10.52 4.65 -4.23
C LEU A 112 10.53 5.51 -2.96
N ILE A 113 9.37 5.72 -2.35
CA ILE A 113 9.22 6.37 -1.05
C ILE A 113 8.49 5.39 -0.14
N VAL A 114 9.19 4.83 0.83
CA VAL A 114 8.65 3.76 1.67
C VAL A 114 8.62 4.18 3.12
N ILE A 115 7.42 4.16 3.71
CA ILE A 115 7.15 4.62 5.07
C ILE A 115 6.87 3.42 5.97
N ARG A 116 7.65 3.31 7.05
CA ARG A 116 7.51 2.30 8.10
C ARG A 116 6.32 2.64 9.01
N GLY A 117 5.56 1.63 9.42
CA GLY A 117 4.60 1.74 10.52
C GLY A 117 5.27 1.78 11.90
N THR A 118 4.48 2.03 12.94
CA THR A 118 4.97 2.03 14.33
C THR A 118 5.32 0.61 14.79
N ARG A 119 6.36 0.47 15.61
CA ARG A 119 6.79 -0.84 16.16
C ARG A 119 5.89 -1.32 17.31
N SER A 120 5.32 -0.41 18.10
CA SER A 120 4.47 -0.71 19.26
C SER A 120 2.98 -0.57 18.92
N PHE A 121 2.52 -1.46 18.05
CA PHE A 121 1.17 -1.48 17.49
C PHE A 121 0.01 -1.39 18.53
N LYS A 122 0.15 -2.07 19.68
CA LYS A 122 -0.94 -2.22 20.65
C LYS A 122 -1.29 -0.92 21.39
N ASP A 123 -0.30 -0.09 21.65
CA ASP A 123 -0.51 1.17 22.39
C ASP A 123 -0.78 2.32 21.40
N SER A 124 -0.12 2.31 20.24
CA SER A 124 -0.14 3.47 19.34
C SER A 124 -1.47 3.78 18.66
N ILE A 125 -2.30 2.80 18.27
CA ILE A 125 -3.51 3.10 17.47
C ILE A 125 -4.71 3.54 18.32
N VAL A 126 -4.73 3.16 19.60
CA VAL A 126 -5.74 3.65 20.55
C VAL A 126 -5.34 5.03 21.11
N ASP A 127 -4.04 5.27 21.34
CA ASP A 127 -3.52 6.55 21.83
C ASP A 127 -3.32 7.62 20.75
N LEU A 128 -3.32 7.23 19.48
CA LEU A 128 -3.29 8.18 18.36
C LEU A 128 -4.49 9.10 18.47
N ASN A 129 -4.24 10.39 18.73
CA ASN A 129 -5.26 11.42 18.87
C ASN A 129 -6.21 11.39 17.65
N SER A 130 -7.34 10.70 17.83
CA SER A 130 -8.33 10.39 16.80
C SER A 130 -9.30 11.53 16.55
N ASP A 131 -8.99 12.71 17.08
CA ASP A 131 -9.67 13.94 16.75
C ASP A 131 -9.56 14.23 15.25
N LEU A 132 -10.68 14.67 14.70
CA LEU A 132 -10.79 15.12 13.33
C LEU A 132 -10.40 16.61 13.24
N VAL A 133 -9.31 16.89 12.54
CA VAL A 133 -8.83 18.26 12.25
C VAL A 133 -9.02 18.60 10.78
N SER A 134 -9.11 19.89 10.45
CA SER A 134 -9.30 20.32 9.06
C SER A 134 -8.09 19.98 8.19
N TYR A 135 -8.37 19.45 6.99
CA TYR A 135 -7.39 19.19 5.96
C TYR A 135 -7.30 20.42 5.04
N GLY A 136 -6.24 21.22 5.21
CA GLY A 136 -6.14 22.51 4.51
C GLY A 136 -7.10 23.53 5.12
N ASP A 137 -7.73 24.34 4.26
CA ASP A 137 -8.69 25.36 4.69
C ASP A 137 -10.05 24.73 5.07
N ASP A 138 -10.69 25.22 6.13
CA ASP A 138 -11.87 24.59 6.75
C ASP A 138 -13.18 24.71 5.93
N GLN A 139 -13.13 25.26 4.71
CA GLN A 139 -14.33 25.64 3.96
C GLN A 139 -15.12 24.44 3.44
N ASP A 140 -14.45 23.32 3.16
CA ASP A 140 -15.05 22.15 2.50
C ASP A 140 -15.41 21.02 3.49
N GLY A 141 -15.25 21.25 4.80
CA GLY A 141 -15.51 20.24 5.82
C GLY A 141 -14.65 18.98 5.66
N LEU A 142 -13.49 19.08 5.01
CA LEU A 142 -12.53 17.98 4.86
C LEU A 142 -11.83 17.78 6.19
N ARG A 143 -12.09 16.67 6.87
CA ARG A 143 -11.53 16.40 8.19
C ARG A 143 -10.71 15.12 8.17
N VAL A 144 -9.56 15.16 8.83
CA VAL A 144 -8.56 14.09 8.84
C VAL A 144 -8.11 13.77 10.26
N HIS A 145 -7.62 12.55 10.45
CA HIS A 145 -7.05 12.11 11.71
C HIS A 145 -5.85 12.97 12.10
N LYS A 146 -5.93 13.67 13.24
CA LYS A 146 -4.89 14.60 13.70
C LYS A 146 -3.51 13.96 13.77
N GLY A 147 -3.40 12.80 14.40
CA GLY A 147 -2.10 12.11 14.53
C GLY A 147 -1.44 11.73 13.21
N PHE A 148 -2.17 11.11 12.28
CA PHE A 148 -1.66 10.80 10.95
C PHE A 148 -1.31 12.06 10.16
N TYR A 149 -2.13 13.11 10.26
CA TYR A 149 -1.88 14.36 9.56
C TYR A 149 -0.61 15.07 10.07
N CYS A 150 -0.40 15.13 11.39
CA CYS A 150 0.84 15.66 11.98
C CYS A 150 2.07 14.85 11.52
N SER A 151 1.98 13.53 11.54
CA SER A 151 3.06 12.62 11.10
C SER A 151 3.39 12.81 9.61
N TYR A 152 2.35 12.98 8.78
CA TYR A 152 2.50 13.33 7.37
C TYR A 152 3.21 14.68 7.18
N LEU A 153 2.79 15.74 7.88
CA LEU A 153 3.41 17.06 7.74
C LEU A 153 4.89 17.06 8.14
N LYS A 154 5.24 16.35 9.24
CA LYS A 154 6.64 16.14 9.64
C LYS A 154 7.41 15.43 8.55
N THR A 155 6.90 14.29 8.07
CA THR A 155 7.53 13.49 7.00
C THR A 155 7.71 14.31 5.72
N TRP A 156 6.69 15.05 5.30
CA TRP A 156 6.76 15.91 4.11
C TRP A 156 7.83 16.98 4.24
N ASN A 157 7.93 17.65 5.39
CA ASN A 157 8.95 18.67 5.60
C ASN A 157 10.37 18.11 5.55
N GLU A 158 10.56 16.89 6.04
CA GLU A 158 11.83 16.17 5.99
C GLU A 158 12.24 15.85 4.54
N ILE A 159 11.34 15.28 3.73
CA ILE A 159 11.72 14.65 2.47
C ILE A 159 11.42 15.46 1.19
N LYS A 160 10.62 16.53 1.26
CA LYS A 160 10.14 17.28 0.07
C LYS A 160 11.26 17.77 -0.84
N HIS A 161 12.38 18.23 -0.28
CA HIS A 161 13.50 18.75 -1.05
C HIS A 161 14.24 17.64 -1.80
N LEU A 162 14.39 16.48 -1.16
CA LEU A 162 15.01 15.30 -1.77
C LEU A 162 14.15 14.76 -2.92
N ILE A 163 12.83 14.69 -2.75
CA ILE A 163 11.92 14.25 -3.82
C ILE A 163 12.05 15.18 -5.04
N LYS A 164 11.99 16.50 -4.83
CA LYS A 164 12.12 17.48 -5.91
C LYS A 164 13.47 17.39 -6.62
N PHE A 165 14.55 17.21 -5.85
CA PHE A 165 15.90 17.05 -6.40
C PHE A 165 16.05 15.76 -7.20
N GLN A 166 15.55 14.62 -6.72
CA GLN A 166 15.63 13.37 -7.48
C GLN A 166 14.75 13.41 -8.73
N TYR A 167 13.55 14.00 -8.64
CA TYR A 167 12.68 14.14 -9.79
C TYR A 167 13.27 15.06 -10.88
N SER A 168 14.04 16.10 -10.51
CA SER A 168 14.73 16.92 -11.51
C SER A 168 15.88 16.18 -12.20
N LYS A 169 16.54 15.26 -11.50
CA LYS A 169 17.61 14.41 -12.04
C LYS A 169 17.07 13.27 -12.92
N TYR A 170 15.90 12.72 -12.59
CA TYR A 170 15.26 11.60 -13.27
C TYR A 170 13.82 11.93 -13.69
N PRO A 171 13.61 12.87 -14.63
CA PRO A 171 12.27 13.36 -14.99
C PRO A 171 11.39 12.32 -15.71
N ASP A 172 11.98 11.25 -16.25
CA ASP A 172 11.27 10.12 -16.85
C ASP A 172 10.80 9.08 -15.81
N TYR A 173 11.20 9.22 -14.55
CA TYR A 173 10.84 8.27 -13.49
C TYR A 173 9.44 8.60 -12.93
N GLY A 174 8.71 7.55 -12.58
CA GLY A 174 7.50 7.69 -11.76
C GLY A 174 7.84 7.72 -10.27
N ILE A 175 6.88 8.09 -9.43
CA ILE A 175 7.00 8.03 -7.98
C ILE A 175 6.11 6.90 -7.46
N LEU A 176 6.68 5.96 -6.71
CA LEU A 176 5.95 4.88 -6.05
C LEU A 176 6.04 5.07 -4.54
N ILE A 177 4.90 5.28 -3.89
CA ILE A 177 4.80 5.56 -2.46
C ILE A 177 4.17 4.35 -1.80
N MET A 178 4.81 3.86 -0.75
CA MET A 178 4.40 2.62 -0.09
C MET A 178 4.40 2.78 1.42
N GLY A 179 3.51 2.07 2.10
CA GLY A 179 3.54 2.02 3.56
C GLY A 179 2.58 1.01 4.15
N HIS A 180 2.93 0.53 5.35
CA HIS A 180 2.11 -0.38 6.14
C HIS A 180 1.63 0.30 7.43
N SER A 181 0.43 -0.06 7.90
CA SER A 181 -0.12 0.44 9.17
C SER A 181 -0.20 1.98 9.17
N MET A 182 0.30 2.64 10.23
CA MET A 182 0.49 4.11 10.26
C MET A 182 1.27 4.64 9.04
N GLY A 183 2.28 3.90 8.56
CA GLY A 183 3.03 4.26 7.36
C GLY A 183 2.15 4.29 6.11
N GLY A 184 1.13 3.42 6.05
CA GLY A 184 0.11 3.45 5.01
C GLY A 184 -0.71 4.74 5.04
N ALA A 185 -1.11 5.21 6.23
CA ALA A 185 -1.86 6.46 6.37
C ALA A 185 -1.05 7.67 5.85
N ILE A 186 0.23 7.73 6.22
CA ILE A 186 1.15 8.77 5.75
C ILE A 186 1.37 8.67 4.24
N ALA A 187 1.54 7.46 3.70
CA ALA A 187 1.68 7.20 2.28
C ALA A 187 0.46 7.67 1.47
N SER A 188 -0.76 7.54 1.98
CA SER A 188 -1.98 8.08 1.34
C SER A 188 -1.94 9.60 1.23
N PHE A 189 -1.58 10.31 2.31
CA PHE A 189 -1.45 11.78 2.28
C PHE A 189 -0.35 12.24 1.33
N LEU A 190 0.81 11.57 1.35
CA LEU A 190 1.90 11.84 0.41
C LEU A 190 1.46 11.61 -1.04
N THR A 191 0.71 10.54 -1.31
CA THR A 191 0.17 10.25 -2.65
C THR A 191 -0.77 11.35 -3.13
N LEU A 192 -1.71 11.78 -2.28
CA LEU A 192 -2.62 12.88 -2.58
C LEU A 192 -1.86 14.20 -2.86
N LYS A 193 -0.87 14.52 -2.02
CA LYS A 193 -0.05 15.73 -2.15
C LYS A 193 0.79 15.72 -3.43
N LEU A 194 1.50 14.63 -3.69
CA LEU A 194 2.44 14.51 -4.80
C LEU A 194 1.72 14.34 -6.13
N ASN A 195 0.54 13.69 -6.16
CA ASN A 195 -0.23 13.55 -7.40
C ASN A 195 -0.60 14.92 -8.00
N LYS A 196 -0.88 15.92 -7.15
CA LYS A 196 -1.10 17.31 -7.58
C LYS A 196 0.17 18.01 -8.07
N GLU A 197 1.33 17.70 -7.50
CA GLU A 197 2.60 18.37 -7.87
C GLU A 197 3.27 17.76 -9.12
N PHE A 198 3.05 16.46 -9.38
CA PHE A 198 3.78 15.70 -10.40
C PHE A 198 2.87 15.10 -11.49
N ASP A 199 1.74 15.77 -11.78
CA ASP A 199 0.86 15.53 -12.92
C ASP A 199 0.56 14.04 -13.20
N GLY A 200 0.19 13.30 -12.14
CA GLY A 200 -0.23 11.91 -12.28
C GLY A 200 0.88 10.87 -12.42
N LYS A 201 2.18 11.21 -12.31
CA LYS A 201 3.28 10.22 -12.29
C LYS A 201 3.45 9.48 -10.95
N VAL A 202 2.50 9.66 -10.04
CA VAL A 202 2.53 9.13 -8.68
C VAL A 202 1.59 7.94 -8.57
N PHE A 203 2.04 6.88 -7.92
CA PHE A 203 1.21 5.74 -7.53
C PHE A 203 1.48 5.39 -6.08
N GLY A 204 0.42 5.23 -5.29
CA GLY A 204 0.48 4.82 -3.89
C GLY A 204 0.01 3.39 -3.70
N VAL A 205 0.64 2.67 -2.78
CA VAL A 205 0.22 1.33 -2.35
C VAL A 205 0.27 1.27 -0.83
N THR A 206 -0.86 0.99 -0.18
CA THR A 206 -0.93 0.91 1.29
C THR A 206 -1.36 -0.48 1.72
N MET A 207 -0.82 -0.96 2.84
CA MET A 207 -1.15 -2.26 3.42
C MET A 207 -1.58 -2.08 4.88
N GLY A 208 -2.74 -2.62 5.28
CA GLY A 208 -3.22 -2.47 6.67
C GLY A 208 -3.43 -1.02 7.08
N GLN A 209 -3.82 -0.16 6.14
CA GLN A 209 -4.04 1.26 6.38
C GLN A 209 -5.29 1.49 7.25
N PRO A 210 -5.21 2.28 8.33
CA PRO A 210 -6.40 2.74 9.07
C PRO A 210 -7.21 3.77 8.26
N MET A 211 -8.43 4.07 8.72
CA MET A 211 -9.21 5.18 8.18
C MET A 211 -8.54 6.51 8.55
N ILE A 212 -8.36 7.39 7.57
CA ILE A 212 -7.53 8.60 7.72
C ILE A 212 -8.33 9.91 7.77
N GLY A 213 -9.63 9.86 7.50
CA GLY A 213 -10.48 11.03 7.52
C GLY A 213 -11.96 10.72 7.38
N ASN A 214 -12.76 11.78 7.35
CA ASN A 214 -14.20 11.72 7.25
C ASN A 214 -14.67 11.45 5.81
N ASP A 215 -15.98 11.24 5.64
CA ASP A 215 -16.61 10.99 4.34
C ASP A 215 -16.34 12.10 3.30
N ASN A 216 -16.37 13.37 3.72
CA ASN A 216 -16.03 14.50 2.84
C ASN A 216 -14.59 14.39 2.32
N PHE A 217 -13.64 14.13 3.21
CA PHE A 217 -12.24 13.94 2.85
C PHE A 217 -12.02 12.73 1.95
N THR A 218 -12.66 11.59 2.22
CA THR A 218 -12.50 10.40 1.37
C THR A 218 -13.18 10.56 0.02
N THR A 219 -14.30 11.28 -0.06
CA THR A 219 -14.96 11.62 -1.32
C THR A 219 -14.06 12.52 -2.16
N TYR A 220 -13.46 13.53 -1.52
CA TYR A 220 -12.45 14.38 -2.13
C TYR A 220 -11.25 13.55 -2.63
N MET A 221 -10.66 12.69 -1.79
CA MET A 221 -9.53 11.85 -2.17
C MET A 221 -9.85 10.87 -3.31
N ASN A 222 -11.06 10.28 -3.29
CA ASN A 222 -11.55 9.40 -4.35
C ASN A 222 -11.64 10.10 -5.72
N HIS A 223 -11.99 11.39 -5.72
CA HIS A 223 -12.00 12.23 -6.92
C HIS A 223 -10.57 12.50 -7.40
N GLU A 224 -9.73 13.09 -6.55
CA GLU A 224 -8.38 13.54 -6.91
C GLU A 224 -7.46 12.41 -7.38
N LEU A 225 -7.63 11.21 -6.82
CA LEU A 225 -6.82 10.03 -7.12
C LEU A 225 -7.52 9.03 -8.05
N ASN A 226 -8.73 9.37 -8.53
CA ASN A 226 -9.55 8.52 -9.42
C ASN A 226 -9.71 7.08 -8.89
N LEU A 227 -10.24 6.94 -7.67
CA LEU A 227 -10.32 5.66 -6.93
C LEU A 227 -11.62 4.89 -7.14
N LYS A 228 -12.62 5.47 -7.80
CA LYS A 228 -13.93 4.81 -7.99
C LYS A 228 -13.93 3.71 -9.06
N ASN A 229 -12.95 3.71 -9.97
CA ASN A 229 -12.92 2.80 -11.13
C ASN A 229 -11.88 1.69 -10.92
N VAL A 230 -12.35 0.57 -10.36
CA VAL A 230 -11.57 -0.58 -9.85
C VAL A 230 -10.60 -1.25 -10.85
N HIS A 231 -10.77 -1.01 -12.16
CA HIS A 231 -9.95 -1.62 -13.21
C HIS A 231 -9.22 -0.61 -14.10
N LYS A 232 -9.30 0.69 -13.80
CA LYS A 232 -8.61 1.70 -14.61
C LYS A 232 -7.16 1.86 -14.16
N LYS A 233 -6.23 1.67 -15.11
CA LYS A 233 -4.79 2.01 -14.95
C LYS A 233 -4.52 3.44 -14.48
N SER A 234 -5.52 4.33 -14.55
CA SER A 234 -5.41 5.71 -14.09
C SER A 234 -5.67 5.92 -12.60
N SER A 235 -6.05 4.88 -11.84
CA SER A 235 -6.15 4.99 -10.37
C SER A 235 -4.77 5.21 -9.74
N LYS A 236 -4.69 6.09 -8.75
CA LYS A 236 -3.41 6.57 -8.20
C LYS A 236 -3.07 6.03 -6.82
N LEU A 237 -3.98 5.31 -6.16
CA LEU A 237 -3.75 4.68 -4.87
C LEU A 237 -4.44 3.32 -4.84
N LEU A 238 -3.74 2.29 -4.40
CA LEU A 238 -4.29 0.96 -4.12
C LEU A 238 -4.21 0.69 -2.62
N ARG A 239 -5.35 0.37 -2.00
CA ARG A 239 -5.43 0.05 -0.57
C ARG A 239 -5.58 -1.45 -0.40
N ILE A 240 -4.61 -2.10 0.22
CA ILE A 240 -4.62 -3.54 0.48
C ILE A 240 -5.03 -3.76 1.92
N THR A 241 -6.01 -4.62 2.09
CA THR A 241 -6.60 -4.98 3.37
C THR A 241 -6.57 -6.49 3.55
N HIS A 242 -6.45 -6.92 4.80
CA HIS A 242 -6.47 -8.34 5.15
C HIS A 242 -7.69 -8.68 6.01
N LYS A 243 -8.25 -9.86 5.79
CA LYS A 243 -9.27 -10.44 6.67
C LYS A 243 -8.75 -10.49 8.11
N ASN A 244 -9.59 -10.14 9.08
CA ASN A 244 -9.23 -10.12 10.50
C ASN A 244 -8.06 -9.17 10.87
N ASP A 245 -7.70 -8.20 10.02
CA ASP A 245 -6.88 -7.07 10.47
C ASP A 245 -7.76 -6.07 11.25
N PRO A 246 -7.49 -5.77 12.53
CA PRO A 246 -8.25 -4.77 13.27
C PRO A 246 -7.97 -3.33 12.83
N VAL A 247 -6.79 -3.01 12.27
CA VAL A 247 -6.42 -1.61 11.97
C VAL A 247 -7.24 -1.01 10.88
N ILE A 248 -7.58 -1.80 9.87
CA ILE A 248 -8.43 -1.35 8.78
C ILE A 248 -9.85 -1.02 9.27
N LYS A 249 -10.19 -1.29 10.54
CA LYS A 249 -11.42 -0.86 11.19
C LYS A 249 -11.25 0.35 12.10
N LEU A 250 -10.01 0.80 12.32
CA LEU A 250 -9.67 1.90 13.21
C LEU A 250 -9.60 3.25 12.48
N PRO A 251 -9.96 4.36 13.15
CA PRO A 251 -10.53 4.41 14.50
C PRO A 251 -11.97 3.86 14.55
N TRP A 252 -12.18 2.84 15.39
CA TRP A 252 -13.49 2.22 15.58
C TRP A 252 -14.19 2.93 16.73
N ARG A 253 -15.36 3.49 16.47
CA ARG A 253 -16.16 4.22 17.45
C ARG A 253 -17.61 3.77 17.34
N PRO A 254 -18.11 2.93 18.26
CA PRO A 254 -19.49 2.45 18.22
C PRO A 254 -20.50 3.59 18.41
N ASP A 255 -20.07 4.71 18.99
CA ASP A 255 -20.82 5.95 19.20
C ASP A 255 -20.84 6.91 17.99
N GLN A 256 -20.04 6.69 16.94
CA GLN A 256 -20.07 7.52 15.72
C GLN A 256 -21.41 7.44 14.96
N TYR A 257 -22.21 6.38 15.19
CA TYR A 257 -23.58 6.27 14.70
C TYR A 257 -24.61 6.97 15.61
N SER A 258 -24.22 7.40 16.81
CA SER A 258 -25.08 8.06 17.80
C SER A 258 -24.98 9.59 17.79
N THR A 259 -23.91 10.16 17.23
CA THR A 259 -23.78 11.61 17.05
C THR A 259 -24.40 12.00 15.71
N ASN A 260 -25.55 12.69 15.73
CA ASN A 260 -26.25 13.24 14.56
C ASN A 260 -25.44 14.30 13.75
N VAL A 261 -24.11 14.28 13.81
CA VAL A 261 -23.23 15.16 13.02
C VAL A 261 -22.84 14.44 11.74
N ILE A 262 -23.73 14.53 10.75
CA ILE A 262 -23.46 14.13 9.37
C ILE A 262 -22.12 14.76 8.93
N GLY A 263 -21.18 13.94 8.46
CA GLY A 263 -19.90 14.41 7.93
C GLY A 263 -18.68 14.28 8.86
N ASN A 264 -18.77 13.75 10.08
CA ASN A 264 -17.59 13.51 10.96
C ASN A 264 -17.34 12.03 11.28
N VAL A 265 -17.87 11.13 10.47
CA VAL A 265 -17.66 9.68 10.60
C VAL A 265 -16.43 9.29 9.78
N TYR A 266 -15.52 8.53 10.39
CA TYR A 266 -14.36 8.00 9.67
C TYR A 266 -14.80 6.97 8.64
N THR A 267 -14.24 7.05 7.45
CA THR A 267 -14.50 6.07 6.40
C THR A 267 -13.23 5.82 5.59
N HIS A 268 -13.29 4.77 4.77
CA HIS A 268 -12.21 4.43 3.84
C HIS A 268 -12.41 5.08 2.48
N SER A 269 -11.29 5.29 1.80
CA SER A 269 -11.30 5.50 0.35
C SER A 269 -11.58 4.20 -0.40
N SER A 270 -12.01 4.35 -1.65
CA SER A 270 -12.22 3.25 -2.59
C SER A 270 -10.89 2.67 -3.10
N ASN A 271 -10.98 1.79 -4.10
CA ASN A 271 -9.87 1.05 -4.72
C ASN A 271 -9.15 0.10 -3.75
N GLU A 272 -9.95 -0.71 -3.07
CA GLU A 272 -9.48 -1.75 -2.17
C GLU A 272 -9.19 -3.06 -2.91
N VAL A 273 -8.09 -3.70 -2.54
CA VAL A 273 -7.79 -5.11 -2.81
C VAL A 273 -7.82 -5.83 -1.48
N PHE A 274 -8.69 -6.81 -1.36
CA PHE A 274 -8.91 -7.55 -0.12
C PHE A 274 -8.29 -8.93 -0.20
N ILE A 275 -7.48 -9.27 0.79
CA ILE A 275 -6.92 -10.60 1.02
C ILE A 275 -7.91 -11.36 1.92
N ASN A 276 -8.64 -12.29 1.33
CA ASN A 276 -9.60 -13.16 2.01
C ASN A 276 -8.96 -14.52 2.38
N ASP A 277 -7.73 -14.49 2.86
CA ASP A 277 -7.00 -15.66 3.35
C ASP A 277 -6.67 -15.46 4.84
N LEU A 278 -6.04 -16.45 5.47
CA LEU A 278 -5.41 -16.30 6.78
C LEU A 278 -3.90 -16.44 6.61
N GLY A 279 -3.10 -15.64 7.31
CA GLY A 279 -1.66 -15.84 7.29
C GLY A 279 -1.21 -17.04 8.16
N PRO A 280 0.10 -17.30 8.25
CA PRO A 280 1.21 -16.52 7.69
C PRO A 280 1.65 -16.95 6.28
N HIS A 281 0.97 -17.89 5.62
CA HIS A 281 1.33 -18.32 4.27
C HIS A 281 1.05 -17.24 3.24
N LEU A 282 1.71 -17.36 2.09
CA LEU A 282 1.42 -16.53 0.92
C LEU A 282 -0.04 -16.78 0.48
N PRO A 283 -0.92 -15.76 0.42
CA PRO A 283 -2.35 -15.98 0.15
C PRO A 283 -2.56 -16.52 -1.26
N GLU A 284 -3.51 -17.43 -1.44
CA GLU A 284 -3.83 -17.95 -2.77
C GLU A 284 -4.34 -16.80 -3.66
N ILE A 285 -3.94 -16.77 -4.94
CA ILE A 285 -4.32 -15.67 -5.85
C ILE A 285 -5.84 -15.55 -5.99
N GLU A 286 -6.56 -16.67 -5.93
CA GLU A 286 -8.03 -16.71 -5.97
C GLU A 286 -8.68 -16.01 -4.77
N ASN A 287 -7.98 -15.94 -3.63
CA ASN A 287 -8.45 -15.30 -2.40
C ASN A 287 -8.08 -13.80 -2.35
N VAL A 288 -7.45 -13.25 -3.38
CA VAL A 288 -7.07 -11.84 -3.48
C VAL A 288 -7.85 -11.17 -4.60
N TYR A 289 -8.79 -10.29 -4.25
CA TYR A 289 -9.71 -9.69 -5.22
C TYR A 289 -9.98 -8.21 -4.95
N HIS A 290 -10.46 -7.52 -5.97
CA HIS A 290 -10.86 -6.13 -5.85
C HIS A 290 -12.23 -5.96 -5.18
N CYS A 291 -12.40 -4.83 -4.49
CA CYS A 291 -13.64 -4.43 -3.82
C CYS A 291 -14.35 -3.31 -4.56
N ILE A 292 -15.69 -3.31 -4.46
CA ILE A 292 -16.54 -2.35 -5.13
C ILE A 292 -16.77 -1.16 -4.19
N GLY A 293 -16.14 -0.03 -4.49
CA GLY A 293 -16.25 1.18 -3.68
C GLY A 293 -15.60 1.03 -2.30
N SER A 294 -16.08 1.79 -1.32
CA SER A 294 -15.56 1.82 0.05
C SER A 294 -16.42 1.06 1.08
N THR A 295 -17.63 0.62 0.69
CA THR A 295 -18.63 0.01 1.59
C THR A 295 -18.99 -1.43 1.21
N ASP A 296 -18.06 -2.14 0.55
CA ASP A 296 -18.29 -3.49 0.08
C ASP A 296 -18.40 -4.52 1.22
N LEU A 297 -19.59 -5.10 1.42
CA LEU A 297 -19.88 -6.06 2.48
C LEU A 297 -19.07 -7.37 2.37
N HIS A 298 -18.50 -7.68 1.21
CA HIS A 298 -17.70 -8.91 1.04
C HIS A 298 -16.21 -8.70 1.38
N CYS A 299 -15.78 -7.45 1.52
CA CYS A 299 -14.41 -7.03 1.80
C CYS A 299 -14.26 -6.56 3.24
N SER A 300 -13.27 -5.70 3.51
CA SER A 300 -13.02 -5.16 4.85
C SER A 300 -14.27 -4.58 5.49
N TYR A 301 -15.06 -3.76 4.78
CA TYR A 301 -16.22 -3.05 5.34
C TYR A 301 -17.21 -4.00 6.03
N GLY A 302 -17.54 -5.15 5.43
CA GLY A 302 -18.48 -6.11 6.01
C GLY A 302 -17.91 -7.10 7.05
N LYS A 303 -16.59 -7.14 7.28
CA LYS A 303 -16.03 -8.03 8.32
C LYS A 303 -16.26 -7.49 9.73
N SER A 304 -16.42 -8.38 10.71
CA SER A 304 -16.49 -7.99 12.13
C SER A 304 -15.13 -7.48 12.63
N PHE A 305 -15.15 -6.70 13.71
CA PHE A 305 -13.92 -6.35 14.42
C PHE A 305 -13.32 -7.63 15.04
N PRO A 306 -12.05 -7.98 14.77
CA PRO A 306 -11.44 -9.21 15.26
C PRO A 306 -10.96 -9.08 16.71
N ASN A 307 -10.79 -10.22 17.39
CA ASN A 307 -10.35 -10.26 18.80
C ASN A 307 -8.82 -10.25 18.97
N ASP A 308 -8.06 -10.41 17.88
CA ASP A 308 -6.61 -10.36 17.87
C ASP A 308 -6.10 -9.52 16.69
N ASN A 309 -4.79 -9.24 16.70
CA ASN A 309 -4.13 -8.39 15.71
C ASN A 309 -3.09 -9.14 14.86
N THR A 310 -3.17 -10.47 14.80
CA THR A 310 -2.17 -11.30 14.12
C THR A 310 -2.10 -10.98 12.64
N GLU A 311 -3.27 -10.87 12.00
CA GLU A 311 -3.38 -10.64 10.56
C GLU A 311 -2.97 -9.24 10.13
N HIS A 312 -2.84 -8.29 11.07
CA HIS A 312 -2.26 -7.00 10.73
C HIS A 312 -0.82 -7.13 10.23
N LEU A 313 -0.08 -8.17 10.62
CA LEU A 313 1.29 -8.36 10.16
C LEU A 313 1.39 -9.24 8.91
N ASN A 314 0.28 -9.76 8.37
CA ASN A 314 0.29 -10.70 7.26
C ASN A 314 -0.20 -10.03 5.97
N TYR A 315 0.74 -9.61 5.12
CA TYR A 315 0.44 -8.95 3.85
C TYR A 315 1.38 -9.47 2.78
N PHE A 316 1.09 -10.65 2.21
CA PHE A 316 1.96 -11.45 1.31
C PHE A 316 3.28 -11.95 1.92
N ARG A 317 3.69 -11.35 3.03
CA ARG A 317 4.78 -11.73 3.90
C ARG A 317 4.46 -11.27 5.30
N ARG A 318 5.19 -11.80 6.27
CA ARG A 318 5.13 -11.31 7.65
C ARG A 318 5.89 -9.99 7.77
N MET A 319 5.17 -8.90 7.97
CA MET A 319 5.72 -7.56 8.14
C MET A 319 6.26 -7.33 9.55
N GLY A 320 7.19 -6.38 9.67
CA GLY A 320 7.56 -5.79 10.96
C GLY A 320 8.82 -6.38 11.58
N LYS A 321 9.51 -7.30 10.90
CA LYS A 321 10.73 -7.94 11.41
C LYS A 321 11.82 -7.97 10.34
N CYS A 322 12.79 -7.07 10.48
CA CYS A 322 14.00 -7.12 9.65
C CYS A 322 14.73 -8.45 9.81
N GLY A 323 15.10 -9.10 8.70
CA GLY A 323 15.92 -10.31 8.67
C GLY A 323 15.25 -11.60 9.18
N LEU A 324 14.00 -11.52 9.66
CA LEU A 324 13.20 -12.69 10.04
C LEU A 324 11.97 -12.78 9.13
N SER A 325 12.23 -12.75 7.82
CA SER A 325 11.21 -13.02 6.83
C SER A 325 11.11 -14.52 6.62
N PHE A 326 10.11 -15.11 7.24
CA PHE A 326 9.67 -16.43 6.83
C PHE A 326 8.83 -16.23 5.56
N PHE A 327 9.42 -16.47 4.39
CA PHE A 327 8.62 -17.10 3.34
C PHE A 327 8.33 -18.50 3.88
N ILE A 328 7.09 -18.75 4.32
CA ILE A 328 6.63 -20.10 4.64
C ILE A 328 5.89 -20.61 3.43
#